data_AF-X0RXJ3-F1
#
_entry.id   AF-X0RXJ3-F1
#
_cell.length_a   1.000
_cell.length_b   1.000
_cell.length_c   1.000
_cell.angle_alpha   90.00
_cell.angle_beta   90.00
_cell.angle_gamma   90.00
#
_symmetry.space_group_name_H-M   'P 1'
#
loop_
_entity.id
_entity.type
_entity.pdbx_description
1 polymer ?
#
loop_
_entity_poly.entity_id
_entity_poly.type
_entity_poly.pdbx_seq_one_letter_code
_entity_poly.pdbx_strand_id
1 'polypeptide(L)' 'AMMLKIIIYAYSFDIYSSRSIAQELKTDAAFMFLSGLQSPDFRTICLFRAEHAEGA' A
#
# COMPACT_ATOMS: atom_id res chain seq x y z
N ALA A 1 0.68 10.73 6.02
CA ALA A 1 1.35 9.41 5.95
C ALA A 1 0.32 8.26 5.79
N MET A 2 -0.36 8.18 4.64
CA MET A 2 -1.35 7.12 4.37
C MET A 2 -0.68 5.88 3.76
N MET A 3 0.13 6.07 2.71
CA MET A 3 0.86 4.99 2.01
C MET A 3 1.83 4.21 2.89
N LEU A 4 2.55 4.90 3.78
CA LEU A 4 3.51 4.25 4.67
C LEU A 4 2.84 3.19 5.57
N LYS A 5 1.67 3.52 6.16
CA LYS A 5 0.92 2.59 7.01
C LYS A 5 0.49 1.35 6.23
N ILE A 6 0.00 1.54 5.01
CA ILE A 6 -0.45 0.46 4.13
C ILE A 6 0.72 -0.46 3.78
N ILE A 7 1.89 0.10 3.43
CA ILE A 7 3.06 -0.69 3.05
C ILE A 7 3.62 -1.47 4.24
N ILE A 8 3.77 -0.83 5.40
CA ILE A 8 4.24 -1.51 6.62
C ILE A 8 3.29 -2.64 6.99
N TYR A 9 1.99 -2.39 6.93
CA TYR A 9 0.98 -3.41 7.18
C TYR A 9 1.09 -4.55 6.17
N ALA A 10 1.11 -4.25 4.86
CA ALA A 10 1.25 -5.25 3.81
C ALA A 10 2.48 -6.15 3.99
N TYR A 11 3.62 -5.56 4.35
CA TYR A 11 4.86 -6.31 4.57
C TYR A 11 4.81 -7.20 5.80
N SER A 12 3.93 -6.90 6.76
CA SER A 12 3.68 -7.77 7.92
C SER A 12 2.87 -9.02 7.55
N PHE A 13 2.22 -9.03 6.37
CA PHE A 13 1.48 -10.18 5.82
C PHE A 13 2.18 -10.82 4.61
N ASP A 14 3.48 -10.55 4.41
CA ASP A 14 4.26 -11.01 3.24
C ASP A 14 3.69 -10.56 1.88
N ILE A 15 2.90 -9.46 1.85
CA ILE A 15 2.32 -8.90 0.62
C ILE A 15 3.24 -7.81 0.07
N TYR A 16 4.12 -8.18 -0.86
CA TYR A 16 5.08 -7.25 -1.46
C TYR A 16 4.65 -6.68 -2.81
N SER A 17 3.71 -7.33 -3.49
CA SER A 17 3.24 -6.92 -4.81
C SER A 17 2.33 -5.70 -4.70
N SER A 18 2.69 -4.59 -5.35
CA SER A 18 1.86 -3.38 -5.39
C SER A 18 0.46 -3.64 -5.96
N ARG A 19 0.31 -4.64 -6.84
CA ARG A 19 -1.00 -5.05 -7.38
C ARG A 19 -1.83 -5.78 -6.34
N SER A 20 -1.20 -6.65 -5.54
CA SER A 20 -1.87 -7.36 -4.45
C SER A 20 -2.31 -6.38 -3.37
N ILE A 21 -1.46 -5.42 -2.99
CA ILE A 21 -1.83 -4.35 -2.05
C ILE A 21 -3.03 -3.55 -2.57
N ALA A 22 -3.04 -3.18 -3.86
CA ALA A 22 -4.16 -2.47 -4.48
C ALA A 22 -5.46 -3.29 -4.51
N GLN A 23 -5.36 -4.63 -4.53
CA GLN A 23 -6.50 -5.52 -4.42
C GLN A 23 -7.00 -5.59 -2.98
N GLU A 24 -6.10 -5.74 -2.00
CA GLU A 24 -6.46 -5.77 -0.58
C GLU A 24 -7.13 -4.48 -0.11
N LEU A 25 -6.74 -3.34 -0.67
CA LEU A 25 -7.42 -2.06 -0.45
C LEU A 25 -8.90 -2.04 -0.88
N LYS A 26 -9.35 -3.04 -1.65
CA LYS A 26 -10.74 -3.20 -2.10
C LYS A 26 -11.45 -4.41 -1.47
N THR A 27 -10.72 -5.36 -0.89
CA THR A 27 -11.28 -6.60 -0.36
C THR A 27 -11.19 -6.68 1.16
N ASP A 28 -10.11 -6.15 1.75
CA ASP A 28 -9.82 -6.27 3.18
C ASP A 28 -10.17 -5.00 3.95
N ALA A 29 -10.95 -5.18 5.02
CA ALA A 29 -11.44 -4.08 5.83
C ALA A 29 -10.33 -3.36 6.61
N ALA A 30 -9.26 -4.05 7.01
CA ALA A 30 -8.13 -3.44 7.70
C ALA A 30 -7.33 -2.54 6.75
N PHE A 31 -7.09 -2.99 5.51
CA PHE A 31 -6.48 -2.15 4.47
C PHE A 31 -7.33 -0.92 4.17
N MET A 32 -8.64 -1.07 4.01
CA MET A 32 -9.58 0.04 3.82
C MET A 32 -9.56 1.02 5.01
N PHE A 33 -9.52 0.52 6.24
CA PHE A 33 -9.45 1.38 7.43
C PHE A 33 -8.14 2.15 7.48
N LEU A 34 -7.01 1.49 7.22
CA LEU A 34 -5.68 2.10 7.23
C LEU A 34 -5.51 3.17 6.14
N SER A 35 -6.15 2.97 4.99
CA SER A 35 -6.16 3.92 3.88
C SER A 35 -7.19 5.04 4.02
N GLY A 36 -8.14 4.92 4.96
CA GLY A 36 -9.24 5.86 5.15
C GLY A 36 -10.27 5.77 4.02
N LEU A 37 -10.63 4.54 3.63
CA LEU A 37 -11.53 4.19 2.52
C LEU A 37 -11.04 4.65 1.13
N GLN A 38 -9.78 5.07 1.04
CA GLN A 38 -9.14 5.36 -0.23
C GLN A 38 -8.56 4.07 -0.81
N SER A 39 -8.75 3.86 -2.10
CA SER A 39 -8.21 2.70 -2.81
C SER A 39 -7.23 3.18 -3.89
N PRO A 40 -6.01 3.61 -3.49
CA PRO A 40 -4.98 3.99 -4.45
C PRO A 40 -4.65 2.84 -5.39
N ASP A 41 -4.37 3.16 -6.65
CA ASP A 41 -4.01 2.16 -7.63
C ASP A 41 -2.59 1.62 -7.42
N PHE A 42 -2.28 0.53 -8.12
CA PHE A 42 -0.94 -0.07 -8.06
C PHE A 42 0.16 0.88 -8.56
N ARG A 43 -0.14 1.84 -9.45
CA ARG A 43 0.84 2.79 -9.98
C ARG A 43 1.24 3.80 -8.91
N THR A 44 0.28 4.25 -8.12
CA THR A 44 0.47 5.18 -7.00
C THR A 44 1.33 4.53 -5.92
N ILE A 45 1.08 3.25 -5.61
CA ILE A 45 1.91 2.47 -4.70
C ILE A 45 3.33 2.30 -5.26
N CYS A 46 3.48 2.01 -6.56
CA CYS A 46 4.80 1.93 -7.20
C CYS A 46 5.54 3.27 -7.20
N LEU A 47 4.87 4.37 -7.50
CA LEU A 47 5.44 5.71 -7.49
C LEU A 47 5.94 6.07 -6.09
N PHE A 48 5.10 5.86 -5.06
CA PHE A 48 5.49 6.07 -3.68
C PHE A 48 6.73 5.26 -3.32
N ARG A 49 6.80 3.99 -3.74
CA ARG A 49 7.99 3.15 -3.51
C ARG A 49 9.22 3.68 -4.24
N ALA A 50 9.10 4.13 -5.48
CA ALA A 50 10.22 4.66 -6.24
C ALA A 50 10.76 5.95 -5.61
N GLU A 51 9.87 6.87 -5.24
CA GLU A 51 10.22 8.14 -4.58
C GLU A 51 10.92 7.94 -3.23
N HIS A 52 10.62 6.85 -2.53
CA HIS A 52 11.19 6.56 -1.20
C HIS A 52 12.28 5.48 -1.22
N ALA A 53 12.56 4.85 -2.37
CA ALA A 53 13.63 3.86 -2.52
C ALA A 53 14.99 4.51 -2.82
N GLU A 54 15.02 5.70 -3.44
CA GLU A 54 16.26 6.40 -3.77
C GLU A 54 16.81 7.30 -2.65
N GLY A 55 16.27 7.15 -1.43
CA GLY A 55 16.75 7.83 -0.22
C GLY A 55 17.53 6.89 0.69
N ALA A 56 18.67 6.36 0.23
CA ALA A 56 19.70 5.70 1.04
C ALA A 56 21.09 6.00 0.47
#